data_AF-A0A2M6ZU29-F1
#
_entry.id   AF-A0A2M6ZU29-F1
#
_cell.length_a   1.000
_cell.length_b   1.000
_cell.length_c   1.000
_cell.angle_alpha   90.00
_cell.angle_beta   90.00
_cell.angle_gamma   90.00
#
_symmetry.space_group_name_H-M   'P 1'
#
loop_
_entity.id
_entity.type
_entity.pdbx_description
1 polymer ?
#
loop_
_entity_poly.entity_id
_entity_poly.type
_entity_poly.pdbx_seq_one_letter_code
_entity_poly.pdbx_strand_id
1 'polypeptide(L)'
;EAQEAFVEWYEQTKEELGETDRLYFIDAAHVFHNVLPGYGWAPIGERPIFPSNSGRDRLSLLGAYCPLDEEWANIDTAGTINAQSVVELADRLCALHPQAKRIMLMSYHPS
;
A
#
# COMPACT_ATOMS: atom_id res chain seq x y z
N GLU A 1 -22.68 6.02 10.25
CA GLU A 1 -22.13 5.77 11.60
C GLU A 1 -20.63 5.47 11.60
N ALA A 2 -20.13 4.36 11.01
CA ALA A 2 -18.69 4.02 11.11
C ALA A 2 -17.72 5.09 10.54
N GLN A 3 -18.12 5.82 9.50
CA GLN A 3 -17.30 6.88 8.92
C GLN A 3 -17.24 8.15 9.77
N GLU A 4 -18.34 8.51 10.45
CA GLU A 4 -18.41 9.69 11.31
C GLU A 4 -17.57 9.49 12.57
N ALA A 5 -17.67 8.31 13.19
CA ALA A 5 -16.83 7.94 14.34
C ALA A 5 -15.33 7.93 13.99
N PHE A 6 -14.99 7.50 12.77
CA PHE A 6 -13.60 7.54 12.29
C PHE A 6 -13.10 8.99 12.12
N VAL A 7 -13.93 9.87 11.55
CA VAL A 7 -13.57 11.28 11.38
C VAL A 7 -13.38 11.96 12.73
N GLU A 8 -14.28 11.71 13.69
CA GLU A 8 -14.16 12.26 15.04
C GLU A 8 -12.88 11.79 15.75
N TRP A 9 -12.59 10.48 15.70
CA TRP A 9 -11.35 9.92 16.22
C TRP A 9 -10.11 10.51 15.54
N TYR A 10 -10.15 10.68 14.22
CA TYR A 10 -9.04 11.22 13.45
C TYR A 10 -8.74 12.68 13.82
N GLU A 11 -9.77 13.53 13.94
CA GLU A 11 -9.58 14.93 14.34
C GLU A 11 -9.03 15.04 15.77
N GLN A 12 -9.56 14.25 16.71
CA GLN A 12 -9.02 14.20 18.09
C GLN A 12 -7.56 13.75 18.11
N THR A 13 -7.24 12.67 17.39
CA THR A 13 -5.87 12.15 17.31
C THR A 13 -4.94 13.19 16.70
N LYS A 14 -5.39 13.92 15.68
CA LYS A 14 -4.62 14.98 15.02
C LYS A 14 -4.31 16.14 15.97
N GLU A 15 -5.24 16.54 16.83
CA GLU A 15 -5.02 17.57 17.86
C GLU A 15 -4.00 17.13 18.93
N GLU A 16 -3.90 15.82 19.20
CA GLU A 16 -2.93 15.25 20.15
C GLU A 16 -1.52 15.00 19.57
N LEU A 17 -1.34 15.12 18.25
CA LEU A 17 -0.03 14.96 17.62
C LEU A 17 0.83 16.19 17.89
N GLY A 18 2.03 15.98 18.42
CA GLY A 18 3.03 17.04 18.52
C GLY A 18 3.58 17.44 17.14
N GLU A 19 4.25 18.59 17.05
CA GLU A 19 4.83 19.11 15.78
C GLU A 19 5.78 18.13 15.06
N THR A 20 6.40 17.22 15.82
CA THR A 20 7.32 16.19 15.30
C THR A 20 6.66 14.83 15.11
N ASP A 21 5.44 14.64 15.61
CA ASP A 21 4.76 13.36 15.51
C ASP A 21 4.20 13.16 14.10
N ARG A 22 4.20 11.91 13.64
CA ARG A 22 3.70 11.56 12.30
C ARG A 22 2.59 10.53 12.40
N LEU A 23 1.61 10.67 11.52
CA LEU A 23 0.50 9.73 11.35
C LEU A 23 0.46 9.27 9.90
N TYR A 24 0.68 7.98 9.66
CA TYR A 24 0.65 7.38 8.34
C TYR A 24 -0.52 6.42 8.19
N PHE A 25 -1.28 6.57 7.12
CA PHE A 25 -2.23 5.58 6.64
C PHE A 25 -1.50 4.58 5.75
N ILE A 26 -1.59 3.31 6.10
CA ILE A 26 -0.95 2.23 5.34
C ILE A 26 -1.99 1.37 4.63
N ASP A 27 -1.71 1.02 3.38
CA ASP A 27 -2.55 0.12 2.60
C ASP A 27 -1.73 -0.78 1.67
N ALA A 28 -2.25 -1.99 1.46
CA ALA A 28 -1.62 -3.08 0.73
C ALA A 28 -2.34 -3.30 -0.60
N ALA A 29 -1.70 -2.96 -1.72
CA ALA A 29 -2.21 -3.21 -3.06
C ALA A 29 -1.51 -4.40 -3.72
N HIS A 30 -2.30 -5.33 -4.27
CA HIS A 30 -1.77 -6.44 -5.07
C HIS A 30 -1.87 -6.12 -6.56
N VAL A 31 -0.73 -5.88 -7.21
CA VAL A 31 -0.64 -5.65 -8.66
C VAL A 31 -0.26 -6.96 -9.35
N PHE A 32 -1.09 -7.38 -10.30
CA PHE A 32 -0.81 -8.56 -11.12
C PHE A 32 -0.05 -8.14 -12.37
N HIS A 33 1.11 -8.76 -12.62
CA HIS A 33 1.80 -8.72 -13.92
C HIS A 33 1.08 -9.58 -14.97
N ASN A 34 -0.25 -9.53 -15.02
CA ASN A 34 -0.98 -10.22 -16.08
C ASN A 34 -0.84 -9.40 -17.35
N VAL A 35 -0.20 -9.99 -18.35
CA VAL A 35 -0.43 -9.62 -19.75
C VAL A 35 -1.91 -9.92 -19.99
N LEU A 36 -2.77 -8.92 -19.94
CA LEU A 36 -4.08 -9.00 -20.58
C LEU A 36 -3.77 -9.03 -22.09
N PRO A 37 -3.87 -10.17 -22.80
CA PRO A 37 -3.78 -10.10 -24.25
C PRO A 37 -4.92 -9.18 -24.71
N GLY A 38 -4.56 -8.02 -25.25
CA GLY A 38 -5.51 -7.16 -25.95
C GLY A 38 -5.93 -7.79 -27.28
N TYR A 39 -6.35 -6.96 -28.23
CA TYR A 39 -6.73 -7.41 -29.58
C TYR A 39 -5.51 -7.94 -30.36
N GLY A 40 -5.52 -9.23 -30.72
CA GLY A 40 -4.57 -9.84 -31.63
C GLY A 40 -5.27 -10.26 -32.93
N TRP A 41 -4.71 -9.88 -34.08
CA TRP A 41 -5.15 -10.40 -35.37
C TRP A 41 -4.56 -11.80 -35.57
N ALA A 42 -5.42 -12.82 -35.59
CA ALA A 42 -5.04 -14.19 -35.92
C ALA A 42 -5.68 -14.61 -37.26
N PRO A 43 -4.99 -15.40 -38.10
CA PRO A 43 -5.59 -15.97 -39.32
C PRO A 43 -6.85 -16.77 -39.00
N ILE A 44 -7.89 -16.62 -39.82
CA ILE A 44 -9.15 -17.39 -39.67
C ILE A 44 -8.82 -18.88 -39.80
N GLY A 45 -8.92 -19.63 -38.70
CA GLY A 45 -8.68 -21.08 -38.65
C GLY A 45 -7.59 -21.51 -37.67
N GLU A 46 -6.76 -20.60 -37.16
CA GLU A 46 -5.74 -20.91 -36.15
C GLU A 46 -6.12 -20.32 -34.80
N ARG A 47 -6.21 -21.17 -33.76
CA ARG A 47 -6.33 -20.69 -32.37
C ARG A 47 -4.92 -20.34 -31.88
N PRO A 48 -4.61 -19.07 -31.58
CA PRO A 48 -3.35 -18.75 -30.94
C PRO A 48 -3.33 -19.41 -29.56
N ILE A 49 -2.48 -20.43 -29.40
CA ILE A 49 -2.19 -21.00 -28.08
C ILE A 49 -1.22 -20.03 -27.43
N PHE A 50 -1.75 -19.15 -26.60
CA PHE A 50 -0.91 -18.36 -25.72
C PHE A 50 -0.35 -19.32 -24.67
N PRO A 51 0.98 -19.45 -24.51
CA PRO A 51 1.51 -20.05 -23.31
C PRO A 51 0.95 -19.25 -22.15
N SER A 52 0.14 -19.89 -21.30
CA SER A 52 -0.26 -19.30 -20.03
C SER A 52 1.05 -19.09 -19.28
N ASN A 53 1.53 -17.85 -19.24
CA ASN A 53 2.67 -17.52 -18.41
C ASN A 53 2.30 -18.02 -17.02
N SER A 54 3.07 -18.94 -16.47
CA SER A 54 3.01 -19.30 -15.05
C SER A 54 3.44 -18.14 -14.15
N GLY A 55 3.29 -16.89 -14.63
CA GLY A 55 3.62 -15.62 -14.01
C GLY A 55 2.62 -15.32 -12.91
N ARG A 56 2.73 -16.10 -11.84
CA ARG A 56 2.24 -15.73 -10.51
C ARG A 56 3.21 -14.78 -9.80
N ASP A 57 4.01 -14.03 -10.56
CA ASP A 57 4.75 -12.91 -9.99
C ASP A 57 3.74 -11.82 -9.66
N ARG A 58 3.26 -11.89 -8.41
CA ARG A 58 2.42 -10.88 -7.79
C ARG A 58 3.38 -9.84 -7.24
N LEU A 59 3.24 -8.62 -7.71
CA LEU A 59 3.90 -7.50 -7.06
C LEU A 59 2.95 -7.00 -5.98
N SER A 60 3.37 -7.09 -4.72
CA SER A 60 2.64 -6.46 -3.64
C SER A 60 3.28 -5.12 -3.31
N LEU A 61 2.47 -4.06 -3.33
CA LEU A 61 2.86 -2.72 -2.96
C LEU A 61 2.28 -2.41 -1.59
N LEU A 62 3.14 -2.08 -0.63
CA LEU A 62 2.74 -1.55 0.66
C LEU A 62 3.00 -0.04 0.64
N GLY A 63 1.93 0.76 0.62
CA GLY A 63 2.01 2.21 0.65
C GLY A 63 1.76 2.77 2.05
N ALA A 64 2.41 3.88 2.37
CA ALA A 64 2.18 4.71 3.54
C ALA A 64 1.95 6.15 3.08
N TYR A 65 0.90 6.81 3.59
CA TYR A 65 0.55 8.19 3.27
C TYR A 65 0.31 9.00 4.55
N CYS A 66 0.99 10.14 4.68
CA CYS A 66 0.81 11.09 5.76
C CYS A 66 -0.09 12.24 5.29
N PRO A 67 -1.29 12.43 5.86
CA PRO A 67 -2.18 13.53 5.48
C PRO A 67 -1.79 14.88 6.08
N LEU A 68 -0.77 14.92 6.96
CA LEU A 68 -0.34 16.16 7.61
C LEU A 68 0.50 17.03 6.66
N ASP A 69 1.31 16.41 5.82
CA ASP A 69 2.26 17.06 4.91
C ASP A 69 2.29 16.43 3.52
N GLU A 70 1.34 15.56 3.21
CA GLU A 70 1.19 14.87 1.92
C GLU A 70 2.39 13.96 1.58
N GLU A 71 3.22 13.62 2.57
CA GLU A 71 4.35 12.72 2.39
C GLU A 71 3.87 11.29 2.16
N TRP A 72 4.51 10.59 1.23
CA TRP A 72 4.23 9.19 0.97
C TRP A 72 5.51 8.36 0.83
N ALA A 73 5.42 7.11 1.25
CA ALA A 73 6.49 6.12 1.11
C ALA A 73 5.87 4.79 0.69
N ASN A 74 6.64 3.98 -0.05
CA ASN A 74 6.20 2.66 -0.46
C ASN A 74 7.32 1.63 -0.40
N ILE A 75 6.91 0.36 -0.26
CA ILE A 75 7.76 -0.81 -0.44
C ILE A 75 7.12 -1.71 -1.47
N ASP A 76 7.92 -2.14 -2.43
CA ASP A 76 7.59 -3.14 -3.43
C ASP A 76 8.20 -4.49 -3.06
N THR A 77 7.35 -5.50 -2.90
CA THR A 77 7.80 -6.87 -2.59
C THR A 77 7.26 -7.83 -3.65
N ALA A 78 8.14 -8.65 -4.22
CA ALA A 78 7.73 -9.78 -5.04
C ALA A 78 7.07 -10.86 -4.14
N GLY A 79 5.75 -11.01 -4.21
CA GLY A 79 4.98 -11.97 -3.41
C GLY A 79 3.88 -11.35 -2.56
N THR A 80 3.70 -11.83 -1.34
CA THR A 80 2.63 -11.42 -0.40
C THR A 80 3.18 -10.43 0.62
N ILE A 81 2.42 -9.37 0.95
CA ILE A 81 2.74 -8.50 2.09
C ILE A 81 2.65 -9.31 3.36
N ASN A 82 3.77 -9.42 4.08
CA ASN A 82 3.85 -10.10 5.35
C ASN A 82 4.21 -9.09 6.46
N ALA A 83 4.25 -9.58 7.71
CA ALA A 83 4.63 -8.73 8.84
C ALA A 83 6.03 -8.12 8.69
N GLN A 84 6.95 -8.77 7.96
CA GLN A 84 8.30 -8.24 7.72
C GLN A 84 8.28 -7.04 6.79
N SER A 85 7.46 -7.04 5.73
CA SER A 85 7.31 -5.86 4.85
C SER A 85 6.72 -4.66 5.60
N VAL A 86 5.86 -4.90 6.61
CA VAL A 86 5.34 -3.83 7.48
C VAL A 86 6.44 -3.28 8.39
N VAL A 87 7.27 -4.15 8.96
CA VAL A 87 8.43 -3.72 9.77
C VAL A 87 9.42 -2.92 8.92
N GLU A 88 9.71 -3.36 7.70
CA GLU A 88 10.59 -2.65 6.79
C GLU A 88 10.05 -1.26 6.44
N LEU A 89 8.73 -1.13 6.27
CA LEU A 89 8.08 0.16 6.06
C LEU A 89 8.23 1.06 7.29
N ALA A 90 8.00 0.50 8.48
CA ALA A 90 8.17 1.23 9.73
C ALA A 90 9.62 1.71 9.92
N ASP A 91 10.60 0.85 9.67
CA ASP A 91 12.02 1.19 9.74
C ASP A 91 12.38 2.31 8.75
N ARG A 92 11.84 2.24 7.53
CA ARG A 92 12.02 3.29 6.53
C ARG A 92 11.42 4.63 6.96
N LEU A 93 10.22 4.62 7.55
CA LEU A 93 9.57 5.83 8.06
C LEU A 93 10.35 6.42 9.26
N CYS A 94 10.84 5.58 10.16
CA CYS A 94 11.73 5.99 11.25
C CYS A 94 13.04 6.62 10.73
N ALA A 95 13.62 6.06 9.67
CA ALA A 95 14.83 6.60 9.04
C ALA A 95 14.59 7.93 8.31
N LEU A 96 13.39 8.13 7.75
CA LEU A 96 12.99 9.41 7.15
C LEU A 96 12.75 10.49 8.21
N HIS A 97 12.26 10.11 9.39
CA HIS A 97 11.94 11.02 10.50
C HIS A 97 12.68 10.68 11.79
N PRO A 98 14.02 10.80 11.82
CA PRO A 98 14.80 10.49 13.03
C PRO A 98 14.46 11.41 14.22
N GLN A 99 13.87 12.57 13.96
CA GLN A 99 13.40 13.54 14.95
C GLN A 99 11.97 13.28 15.44
N ALA A 100 11.22 12.37 14.83
CA ALA A 100 9.86 12.08 15.25
C ALA A 100 9.85 11.35 16.60
N LYS A 101 9.11 11.88 17.57
CA LYS A 101 8.94 11.23 18.88
C LYS A 101 7.99 10.04 18.81
N ARG A 102 7.02 10.10 17.90
CA ARG A 102 6.01 9.06 17.70
C ARG A 102 5.62 9.00 16.23
N ILE A 103 5.62 7.80 15.67
CA ILE A 103 5.07 7.49 14.35
C ILE A 103 3.92 6.53 14.55
N MET A 104 2.71 6.95 14.20
CA MET A 104 1.51 6.11 14.23
C MET A 104 1.24 5.55 12.84
N LEU A 105 1.04 4.23 12.75
CA LEU A 105 0.65 3.54 11.52
C LEU A 105 -0.80 3.08 11.65
N MET A 106 -1.65 3.49 10.71
CA MET A 106 -3.08 3.18 10.68
C MET A 106 -3.42 2.36 9.44
N SER A 107 -3.89 1.13 9.64
CA SER A 107 -4.52 0.33 8.57
C SER A 107 -6.03 0.28 8.82
N TYR A 108 -6.84 0.73 7.87
CA TYR A 108 -8.29 0.58 7.97
C TYR A 108 -8.70 -0.82 7.54
N HIS A 109 -9.24 -1.62 8.47
CA HIS A 109 -9.88 -2.89 8.15
C HIS A 109 -11.38 -2.77 8.40
N PRO A 110 -12.22 -2.66 7.35
CA PRO A 110 -13.66 -2.67 7.53
C PRO A 110 -14.06 -4.06 8.03
N SER A 111 -14.48 -4.13 9.30
CA SER A 111 -15.12 -5.32 9.90
C SER A 111 -16.62 -5.21 9.78
#